data_AF-S7VX58-F1
#
_entry.id   AF-S7VX58-F1
#
_cell.length_a   1.000
_cell.length_b   1.000
_cell.length_c   1.000
_cell.angle_alpha   90.00
_cell.angle_beta   90.00
_cell.angle_gamma   90.00
#
_symmetry.space_group_name_H-M   'P 1'
#
loop_
_entity.id
_entity.type
_entity.pdbx_description
1 polymer ?
#
loop_
_entity_poly.entity_id
_entity_poly.type
_entity_poly.pdbx_seq_one_letter_code
_entity_poly.pdbx_strand_id
1 'polypeptide(L)'
;MSFLFDWRQGGEVVSRTRALGNVGGQLAETSYRPDAGIVAQGINVNTGQANTVAITAESYYRQFYDRNHEENNVYDASFLKLRQFAIGYTFDLKDGFLGLKEGADISLSLVGNNLFAITENPHFDPEQLAVQGNGFVSGVEDMSYATTRSIGFKAGFNF
;
A
#
# COMPACT_ATOMS: atom_id res chain seq x y z
N MET A 1 -15.73 10.07 20.48
CA MET A 1 -14.98 9.12 19.64
C MET A 1 -15.41 9.29 18.20
N SER A 2 -14.48 9.35 17.26
CA SER A 2 -14.75 9.43 15.82
C SER A 2 -13.79 8.52 15.04
N PHE A 3 -14.28 8.00 13.92
CA PHE A 3 -13.52 7.19 12.98
C PHE A 3 -13.94 7.55 11.56
N LEU A 4 -13.01 7.47 10.61
CA LEU A 4 -13.25 7.68 9.19
C LEU A 4 -12.62 6.54 8.40
N PHE A 5 -13.48 5.75 7.77
CA PHE A 5 -13.09 4.80 6.74
C PHE A 5 -13.25 5.45 5.37
N ASP A 6 -12.26 5.26 4.51
CA ASP A 6 -12.35 5.61 3.09
C ASP A 6 -12.33 4.34 2.25
N TRP A 7 -13.22 4.28 1.27
CA TRP A 7 -13.40 3.15 0.37
C TRP A 7 -13.27 3.61 -1.06
N ARG A 8 -12.40 2.95 -1.82
CA ARG A 8 -12.31 3.07 -3.27
C ARG A 8 -12.34 1.69 -3.89
N GLN A 9 -13.09 1.55 -4.96
CA GLN A 9 -13.25 0.27 -5.65
C GLN A 9 -13.15 0.44 -7.15
N GLY A 10 -12.41 -0.49 -7.75
CA GLY A 10 -12.13 -0.55 -9.18
C GLY A 10 -10.92 0.27 -9.58
N GLY A 11 -10.56 0.10 -10.85
CA GLY A 11 -9.33 0.64 -11.41
C GLY A 11 -8.16 -0.31 -11.22
N GLU A 12 -7.12 -0.06 -11.99
CA GLU A 12 -5.92 -0.87 -12.04
C GLU A 12 -4.72 0.05 -11.95
N VAL A 13 -3.66 -0.43 -11.29
CA VAL A 13 -2.40 0.30 -11.17
C VAL A 13 -1.24 -0.60 -11.59
N VAL A 14 -0.42 -0.11 -12.51
CA VAL A 14 0.83 -0.77 -12.91
C VAL A 14 1.88 -0.52 -11.83
N SER A 15 2.46 -1.58 -11.26
CA SER A 15 3.48 -1.46 -10.22
C SER A 15 4.89 -1.70 -10.77
N ARG A 16 5.73 -0.67 -10.69
CA ARG A 16 7.16 -0.82 -10.93
C ARG A 16 7.87 -1.49 -9.76
N THR A 17 7.35 -1.38 -8.54
CA THR A 17 7.85 -2.13 -7.39
C THR A 17 7.72 -3.64 -7.63
N ARG A 18 6.58 -4.11 -8.16
CA ARG A 18 6.39 -5.50 -8.55
C ARG A 18 7.35 -5.92 -9.67
N ALA A 19 7.46 -5.13 -10.73
CA ALA A 19 8.32 -5.45 -11.87
C ALA A 19 9.78 -5.59 -11.44
N LEU A 20 10.34 -4.55 -10.82
CA LEU A 20 11.76 -4.50 -10.46
C LEU A 20 12.09 -5.44 -9.30
N GLY A 21 11.21 -5.53 -8.30
CA GLY A 21 11.39 -6.42 -7.16
C GLY A 21 11.38 -7.90 -7.58
N ASN A 22 10.52 -8.28 -8.53
CA ASN A 22 10.48 -9.65 -9.02
C ASN A 22 11.63 -9.96 -10.00
N VAL A 23 12.00 -9.04 -10.88
CA VAL A 23 13.21 -9.17 -11.73
C VAL A 23 14.46 -9.35 -10.85
N GLY A 24 14.52 -8.67 -9.70
CA GLY A 24 15.57 -8.83 -8.70
C GLY A 24 15.44 -10.07 -7.81
N GLY A 25 14.35 -10.84 -7.91
CA GLY A 25 14.09 -12.01 -7.07
C GLY A 25 13.87 -11.69 -5.59
N GLN A 26 13.46 -10.47 -5.25
CA GLN A 26 13.33 -10.00 -3.87
C GLN A 26 11.92 -10.23 -3.29
N LEU A 27 10.90 -10.33 -4.12
CA LEU A 27 9.51 -10.48 -3.69
C LEU A 27 9.09 -11.94 -3.59
N ALA A 28 8.08 -12.20 -2.74
CA ALA A 28 7.62 -13.53 -2.40
C ALA A 28 7.05 -14.32 -3.60
N GLU A 29 6.57 -13.62 -4.62
CA GLU A 29 6.05 -14.18 -5.88
C GLU A 29 7.12 -14.95 -6.65
N THR A 30 8.39 -14.61 -6.46
CA THR A 30 9.52 -15.32 -7.07
C THR A 30 10.07 -16.45 -6.20
N SER A 31 9.44 -16.78 -5.07
CA SER A 31 9.95 -17.80 -4.14
C SER A 31 10.05 -19.20 -4.74
N TYR A 32 9.22 -19.52 -5.74
CA TYR A 32 9.24 -20.82 -6.43
C TYR A 32 10.39 -20.91 -7.44
N ARG A 33 11.49 -21.56 -7.04
CA ARG A 33 12.72 -21.67 -7.86
C ARG A 33 13.21 -23.12 -7.96
N PRO A 34 12.48 -24.01 -8.66
CA PRO A 34 12.88 -25.41 -8.78
C PRO A 34 14.19 -25.54 -9.59
N ASP A 35 15.08 -26.44 -9.16
CA ASP A 35 16.34 -26.73 -9.87
C ASP A 35 16.10 -27.29 -11.29
N ALA A 36 14.97 -27.98 -11.49
CA ALA A 36 14.55 -28.50 -12.80
C ALA A 36 14.10 -27.41 -13.78
N GLY A 37 13.97 -26.16 -13.33
CA GLY A 37 13.46 -25.05 -14.13
C GLY A 37 11.94 -24.95 -14.18
N ILE A 38 11.45 -23.92 -14.87
CA ILE A 38 10.04 -23.59 -15.04
C ILE A 38 9.66 -23.78 -16.51
N VAL A 39 8.61 -24.55 -16.76
CA VAL A 39 8.00 -24.66 -18.10
C VAL A 39 6.90 -23.60 -18.19
N ALA A 40 7.16 -22.54 -18.95
CA ALA A 40 6.17 -21.50 -19.17
C ALA A 40 4.96 -22.03 -19.94
N GLN A 41 3.75 -21.63 -19.51
CA GLN A 41 2.52 -21.96 -20.22
C GLN A 41 2.52 -21.29 -21.60
N GLY A 42 2.42 -22.10 -22.65
CA GLY A 42 2.43 -21.62 -24.03
C GLY A 42 2.31 -22.76 -25.03
N ILE A 43 2.15 -22.40 -26.29
CA ILE A 43 2.10 -23.34 -27.43
C ILE A 43 3.29 -23.10 -28.33
N ASN A 44 3.94 -24.17 -28.78
CA ASN A 44 4.98 -24.09 -29.79
C ASN A 44 4.34 -23.78 -31.15
N VAL A 45 4.64 -22.60 -31.70
CA VAL A 45 4.03 -22.08 -32.94
C VAL A 45 4.21 -22.98 -34.16
N ASN A 46 5.30 -23.77 -34.20
CA ASN A 46 5.61 -24.63 -35.34
C ASN A 46 4.89 -25.99 -35.29
N THR A 47 4.52 -26.44 -34.09
CA THR A 47 3.95 -27.79 -33.87
C THR A 47 2.51 -27.76 -33.37
N GLY A 48 2.03 -26.62 -32.85
CA GLY A 48 0.73 -26.49 -32.22
C GLY A 48 0.60 -27.24 -30.88
N GLN A 49 1.68 -27.85 -30.39
CA GLN A 49 1.70 -28.61 -29.13
C GLN A 49 2.08 -27.72 -27.95
N ALA A 50 1.70 -28.15 -26.74
CA ALA A 50 2.07 -27.47 -25.51
C ALA A 50 3.60 -27.36 -25.36
N ASN A 51 4.07 -26.22 -24.82
CA ASN A 51 5.47 -26.05 -24.48
C ASN A 51 5.91 -27.06 -23.42
N THR A 52 7.04 -27.71 -23.65
CA THR A 52 7.68 -28.67 -22.72
C THR A 52 9.10 -28.26 -22.35
N VAL A 53 9.60 -27.14 -22.91
CA VAL A 53 10.95 -26.65 -22.65
C VAL A 53 10.97 -25.91 -21.33
N ALA A 54 11.79 -26.40 -20.39
CA ALA A 54 12.07 -25.74 -19.12
C ALA A 54 13.18 -24.69 -19.30
N ILE A 55 13.00 -23.54 -18.66
CA ILE A 55 14.02 -22.49 -18.53
C ILE A 55 14.35 -22.28 -17.06
N THR A 56 15.48 -21.66 -16.76
CA THR A 56 15.85 -21.37 -15.36
C THR A 56 14.81 -20.45 -14.72
N ALA A 57 14.61 -20.58 -13.41
CA ALA A 57 13.69 -19.70 -12.69
C ALA A 57 14.08 -18.21 -12.83
N GLU A 58 15.38 -17.91 -12.87
CA GLU A 58 15.86 -16.55 -13.14
C GLU A 58 15.40 -16.04 -14.52
N SER A 59 15.65 -16.79 -15.59
CA SER A 59 15.23 -16.39 -16.94
C SER A 59 13.72 -16.23 -17.03
N TYR A 60 12.96 -17.13 -16.41
CA TYR A 60 11.50 -17.04 -16.37
C TYR A 60 11.03 -15.75 -15.70
N TYR A 61 11.47 -15.48 -14.47
CA TYR A 61 10.98 -14.32 -13.71
C TYR A 61 11.44 -12.99 -14.29
N ARG A 62 12.67 -12.91 -14.82
CA ARG A 62 13.15 -11.71 -15.52
C ARG A 62 12.31 -11.37 -16.75
N GLN A 63 11.88 -12.38 -17.50
CA GLN A 63 11.07 -12.19 -18.70
C GLN A 63 9.58 -11.97 -18.37
N PHE A 64 9.05 -12.69 -17.40
CA PHE A 64 7.66 -12.61 -16.99
C PHE A 64 7.34 -11.26 -16.35
N TYR A 65 8.20 -10.79 -15.44
CA TYR A 65 8.06 -9.50 -14.76
C TYR A 65 8.85 -8.36 -15.43
N ASP A 66 9.24 -8.54 -16.71
CA ASP A 66 9.92 -7.48 -17.47
C ASP A 66 9.12 -6.18 -17.40
N ARG A 67 9.82 -5.06 -17.29
CA ARG A 67 9.19 -3.74 -17.14
C ARG A 67 8.25 -3.40 -18.30
N ASN A 68 8.53 -3.89 -19.51
CA ASN A 68 7.70 -3.63 -20.68
C ASN A 68 6.47 -4.55 -20.76
N HIS A 69 6.41 -5.61 -19.95
CA HIS A 69 5.22 -6.45 -19.77
C HIS A 69 4.35 -5.89 -18.63
N GLU A 70 3.61 -4.82 -18.92
CA GLU A 70 2.83 -4.13 -17.89
C GLU A 70 1.67 -4.97 -17.36
N GLU A 71 1.04 -5.80 -18.20
CA GLU A 71 -0.10 -6.66 -17.84
C GLU A 71 0.22 -7.59 -16.65
N ASN A 72 1.43 -8.17 -16.63
CA ASN A 72 1.89 -9.04 -15.53
C ASN A 72 2.21 -8.27 -14.25
N ASN A 73 2.29 -6.94 -14.35
CA ASN A 73 2.70 -6.04 -13.29
C ASN A 73 1.56 -5.16 -12.75
N VAL A 74 0.30 -5.52 -13.03
CA VAL A 74 -0.89 -4.80 -12.55
C VAL A 74 -1.35 -5.33 -11.19
N TYR A 75 -1.89 -4.42 -10.36
CA TYR A 75 -2.71 -4.73 -9.20
C TYR A 75 -4.07 -4.04 -9.29
N ASP A 76 -5.08 -4.61 -8.64
CA ASP A 76 -6.34 -3.92 -8.40
C ASP A 76 -6.11 -2.70 -7.49
N ALA A 77 -6.66 -1.56 -7.89
CA ALA A 77 -6.50 -0.30 -7.17
C ALA A 77 -7.51 -0.13 -6.02
N SER A 78 -8.35 -1.14 -5.75
CA SER A 78 -9.35 -1.05 -4.68
C SER A 78 -8.70 -1.12 -3.31
N PHE A 79 -9.24 -0.34 -2.38
CA PHE A 79 -8.84 -0.38 -0.98
C PHE A 79 -9.94 0.10 -0.04
N LEU A 80 -9.85 -0.38 1.20
CA LEU A 80 -10.51 0.19 2.37
C LEU A 80 -9.45 0.67 3.35
N LYS A 81 -9.49 1.95 3.73
CA LYS A 81 -8.47 2.57 4.58
C LYS A 81 -9.06 3.26 5.79
N LEU A 82 -8.52 2.99 6.99
CA LEU A 82 -8.83 3.76 8.19
C LEU A 82 -8.02 5.07 8.15
N ARG A 83 -8.63 6.11 7.60
CA ARG A 83 -7.97 7.41 7.39
C ARG A 83 -7.80 8.20 8.66
N GLN A 84 -8.83 8.27 9.50
CA GLN A 84 -8.79 9.03 10.74
C GLN A 84 -9.38 8.23 11.88
N PHE A 85 -8.78 8.39 13.05
CA PHE A 85 -9.27 7.88 14.31
C PHE A 85 -9.04 8.94 15.38
N ALA A 86 -10.05 9.21 16.20
CA ALA A 86 -9.88 10.04 17.39
C ALA A 86 -10.74 9.49 18.55
N ILE A 87 -10.09 9.19 19.65
CA ILE A 87 -10.75 8.89 20.92
C ILE A 87 -10.24 9.87 21.95
N GLY A 88 -11.16 10.50 22.67
CA GLY A 88 -10.81 11.51 23.65
C GLY A 88 -11.91 11.71 24.65
N TYR A 89 -11.52 12.33 25.76
CA TYR A 89 -12.38 12.63 26.89
C TYR A 89 -12.11 14.06 27.33
N THR A 90 -13.18 14.78 27.68
CA THR A 90 -13.11 16.12 28.25
C THR A 90 -13.41 16.05 29.72
N PHE A 91 -12.51 16.61 30.53
CA PHE A 91 -12.65 16.75 31.97
C PHE A 91 -13.11 18.17 32.28
N ASP A 92 -14.29 18.30 32.86
CA ASP A 92 -14.83 19.58 33.32
C ASP A 92 -14.34 19.83 34.75
N LEU A 93 -13.42 20.78 34.92
CA LEU A 93 -12.90 21.17 36.24
C LEU A 93 -13.85 22.20 36.86
N LYS A 94 -14.37 21.89 38.04
CA LYS A 94 -15.24 22.80 38.81
C LYS A 94 -14.44 23.98 39.37
N ASP A 95 -15.15 25.07 39.63
CA ASP A 95 -14.62 26.26 40.30
C ASP A 95 -13.81 25.89 41.57
N GLY A 96 -12.63 26.47 41.72
CA GLY A 96 -11.73 26.22 42.85
C GLY A 96 -10.87 24.96 42.74
N PHE A 97 -11.04 24.13 41.71
CA PHE A 97 -10.13 23.02 41.44
C PHE A 97 -8.79 23.55 40.89
N LEU A 98 -7.66 23.04 41.41
CA LEU A 98 -6.29 23.52 41.11
C LEU A 98 -6.02 25.02 41.37
N GLY A 99 -6.86 25.71 42.14
CA GLY A 99 -6.69 27.13 42.48
C GLY A 99 -7.17 28.12 41.40
N LEU A 100 -7.89 27.63 40.39
CA LEU A 100 -8.54 28.48 39.38
C LEU A 100 -9.81 29.12 39.94
N LYS A 101 -10.02 30.41 39.66
CA LYS A 101 -11.20 31.19 40.11
C LYS A 101 -12.48 30.81 39.36
N GLU A 102 -12.34 30.41 38.11
CA GLU A 102 -13.41 29.93 37.23
C GLU A 102 -13.08 28.48 36.84
N GLY A 103 -14.10 27.67 36.58
CA GLY A 103 -13.93 26.31 36.06
C GLY A 103 -13.19 26.28 34.72
N ALA A 104 -12.57 25.15 34.39
CA ALA A 104 -11.77 24.98 33.18
C ALA A 104 -12.00 23.61 32.56
N ASP A 105 -11.97 23.53 31.23
CA ASP A 105 -12.13 22.26 30.53
C ASP A 105 -10.78 21.76 30.01
N ILE A 106 -10.43 20.53 30.35
CA ILE A 106 -9.24 19.86 29.81
C ILE A 106 -9.70 18.73 28.89
N SER A 107 -9.41 18.85 27.59
CA SER A 107 -9.67 17.81 26.60
C SER A 107 -8.40 17.04 26.28
N LEU A 108 -8.41 15.72 26.49
CA LEU A 108 -7.31 14.83 26.14
C LEU A 108 -7.77 13.84 25.08
N SER A 109 -7.01 13.68 24.01
CA SER A 109 -7.37 12.79 22.90
C SER A 109 -6.17 12.08 22.29
N LEU A 110 -6.35 10.81 21.96
CA LEU A 110 -5.49 10.03 21.08
C LEU A 110 -6.03 10.16 19.66
N VAL A 111 -5.19 10.60 18.74
CA VAL A 111 -5.51 10.81 17.33
C VAL A 111 -4.60 9.98 16.44
N GLY A 112 -5.11 9.51 15.31
CA GLY A 112 -4.34 8.75 14.33
C GLY A 112 -4.76 9.06 12.91
N ASN A 113 -3.80 9.07 11.99
CA ASN A 113 -4.03 9.24 10.56
C ASN A 113 -3.37 8.13 9.75
N ASN A 114 -4.06 7.67 8.70
CA ASN A 114 -3.62 6.61 7.77
C ASN A 114 -3.17 5.34 8.51
N LEU A 115 -4.03 4.79 9.37
CA LEU A 115 -3.67 3.74 10.31
C LEU A 115 -3.44 2.37 9.64
N PHE A 116 -4.33 1.95 8.75
CA PHE A 116 -4.13 0.74 7.94
C PHE A 116 -4.99 0.79 6.68
N ALA A 117 -4.58 0.04 5.67
CA ALA A 117 -5.31 -0.18 4.43
C ALA A 117 -5.48 -1.68 4.20
N ILE A 118 -6.66 -2.07 3.71
CA ILE A 118 -6.98 -3.41 3.23
C ILE A 118 -7.08 -3.29 1.71
N THR A 119 -6.21 -4.01 1.00
CA THR A 119 -6.11 -4.01 -0.46
C THR A 119 -5.53 -5.35 -0.92
N GLU A 120 -5.69 -5.69 -2.20
CA GLU A 120 -5.02 -6.82 -2.83
C GLU A 120 -3.50 -6.61 -2.89
N ASN A 121 -3.07 -5.37 -3.10
CA ASN A 121 -1.68 -5.01 -3.29
C ASN A 121 -0.87 -5.10 -1.98
N PRO A 122 0.12 -6.01 -1.87
CA PRO A 122 0.86 -6.20 -0.63
C PRO A 122 2.09 -5.29 -0.50
N HIS A 123 2.46 -4.54 -1.55
CA HIS A 123 3.77 -3.88 -1.63
C HIS A 123 3.72 -2.38 -1.38
N PHE A 124 2.67 -1.70 -1.85
CA PHE A 124 2.55 -0.26 -1.73
C PHE A 124 1.10 0.15 -1.47
N ASP A 125 0.94 1.42 -1.10
CA ASP A 125 -0.38 2.02 -0.91
C ASP A 125 -1.00 2.38 -2.27
N PRO A 126 -2.18 1.85 -2.64
CA PRO A 126 -2.81 2.09 -3.95
C PRO A 126 -3.13 3.57 -4.24
N GLU A 127 -3.02 4.44 -3.23
CA GLU A 127 -3.14 5.89 -3.40
C GLU A 127 -1.88 6.56 -3.96
N GLN A 128 -0.77 5.82 -4.08
CA GLN A 128 0.48 6.35 -4.63
C GLN A 128 0.36 6.64 -6.13
N LEU A 129 1.01 7.73 -6.52
CA LEU A 129 1.15 8.14 -7.92
C LEU A 129 2.63 8.05 -8.30
N ALA A 130 2.90 7.78 -9.56
CA ALA A 130 4.24 7.91 -10.12
C ALA A 130 4.57 9.39 -10.36
N VAL A 131 5.79 9.77 -10.04
CA VAL A 131 6.36 11.07 -10.41
C VAL A 131 7.42 10.82 -11.48
N GLN A 132 7.16 11.28 -12.70
CA GLN A 132 8.11 11.17 -13.81
C GLN A 132 8.47 12.57 -14.32
N GLY A 133 9.73 12.95 -14.11
CA GLY A 133 10.20 14.31 -14.38
C GLY A 133 9.47 15.33 -13.51
N ASN A 134 8.74 16.26 -14.16
CA ASN A 134 7.95 17.29 -13.50
C ASN A 134 6.44 16.97 -13.46
N GLY A 135 6.02 15.79 -13.94
CA GLY A 135 4.62 15.41 -14.05
C GLY A 135 4.22 14.31 -13.06
N PHE A 136 2.97 14.38 -12.61
CA PHE A 136 2.31 13.27 -11.94
C PHE A 136 1.68 12.36 -12.99
N VAL A 137 1.99 11.07 -12.92
CA VAL A 137 1.41 10.04 -13.78
C VAL A 137 0.47 9.19 -12.91
N SER A 138 -0.81 9.17 -13.28
CA SER A 138 -1.81 8.34 -12.64
C SER A 138 -1.87 6.95 -13.29
N GLY A 139 -2.29 5.93 -12.52
CA GLY A 139 -2.39 4.55 -13.00
C GLY A 139 -1.06 3.79 -13.04
N VAL A 140 0.04 4.42 -12.62
CA VAL A 140 1.36 3.79 -12.48
C VAL A 140 1.93 4.17 -11.12
N GLU A 141 2.51 3.19 -10.43
CA GLU A 141 3.36 3.38 -9.26
C GLU A 141 4.81 3.14 -9.67
N ASP A 142 5.73 4.06 -9.32
CA ASP A 142 7.12 4.04 -9.79
C ASP A 142 8.14 4.04 -8.64
N MET A 143 8.18 2.92 -7.90
CA MET A 143 8.99 2.76 -6.68
C MET A 143 8.79 3.90 -5.68
N SER A 144 7.52 4.28 -5.50
CA SER A 144 7.16 5.42 -4.67
C SER A 144 7.49 5.16 -3.20
N TYR A 145 7.75 6.22 -2.45
CA TYR A 145 8.02 6.11 -1.02
C TYR A 145 6.82 5.51 -0.28
N ALA A 146 7.11 4.73 0.76
CA ALA A 146 6.09 4.19 1.64
C ALA A 146 5.23 5.31 2.26
N THR A 147 3.91 5.08 2.34
CA THR A 147 3.01 6.03 2.97
C THR A 147 3.25 6.12 4.47
N THR A 148 3.05 7.32 5.02
CA THR A 148 3.21 7.57 6.44
C THR A 148 1.97 7.15 7.21
N ARG A 149 2.22 6.51 8.35
CA ARG A 149 1.24 6.25 9.40
C ARG A 149 1.57 7.16 10.58
N SER A 150 0.59 7.85 11.15
CA SER A 150 0.80 8.69 12.33
C SER A 150 -0.19 8.38 13.45
N ILE A 151 0.32 8.38 14.68
CA ILE A 151 -0.45 8.27 15.92
C ILE A 151 0.10 9.37 16.84
N GLY A 152 -0.78 10.15 17.46
CA GLY A 152 -0.41 11.29 18.26
C GLY A 152 -1.38 11.54 19.40
N PHE A 153 -0.96 12.39 20.34
CA PHE A 153 -1.77 12.84 21.46
C PHE A 153 -2.07 14.33 21.31
N LYS A 154 -3.30 14.72 21.60
CA LYS A 154 -3.75 16.12 21.58
C LYS A 154 -4.35 16.46 22.94
N ALA A 155 -3.82 17.52 23.55
CA ALA A 155 -4.35 18.16 24.73
C ALA A 155 -4.88 19.56 24.38
N GLY A 156 -6.08 19.90 24.82
CA GLY A 156 -6.67 21.23 24.70
C GLY A 156 -7.13 21.74 26.05
N PHE A 157 -6.88 23.02 26.32
CA PHE A 157 -7.21 23.68 27.58
C PHE A 157 -8.13 24.86 27.26
N ASN A 158 -9.25 24.95 27.97
CA ASN A 158 -10.19 26.06 27.92
C ASN A 158 -10.29 26.67 29.33
N PHE A 159 -10.07 27.98 29.44
CA PHE A 159 -10.07 28.74 30.70
C PHE A 159 -11.13 29.82 30.66
#